data_AF-B4KZH9-F1
#
_entry.id   AF-B4KZH9-F1
#
_cell.length_a   1.000
_cell.length_b   1.000
_cell.length_c   1.000
_cell.angle_alpha   90.00
_cell.angle_beta   90.00
_cell.angle_gamma   90.00
#
_symmetry.space_group_name_H-M   'P 1'
#
loop_
_entity.id
_entity.type
_entity.pdbx_description
1 polymer ?
#
loop_
_entity_poly.entity_id
_entity_poly.type
_entity_poly.pdbx_seq_one_letter_code
_entity_poly.pdbx_strand_id
1 'polypeptide(L)'
;MLRANLIGLLCLCLSLGPAESRTRPKDLTITKFVTIGSGGGTSHVESLLGNSRPSPETYKTVRNAFFNYEESRALGNDLELSSRELQANGTIMEAKLTEYKEGLITPYLFKPSQHIFNVLAAIDKTALFQILKRMPKGAVLHAHDTALCSTKSIIEMTYYDHLWICQQAGDLSAAALRFAKTKPDALTDPNCDWSLLSEVRKQYGADKVDEYLAERLTLYPTTDFQDINAAWTRFTQIFRLLDGLLMYAPVWSDYYYKALQEFYDDGVQYLEFRTTLPTLYDMEGTEFTPLDTVRIYVQTLEKFMNHPDNKDFIGSRMIYAPLRNTDAAGVARYIETLKQVKATYPDFLAGFDLVGQEDLGRPLREFVDQLLEVPEDIDFYFHAGETNWYGSTVDENLIDALLLGTKRIGHGFGLVKHPVVLDMVKKLNVAIEVNPLSNQVLKLVSDFRNHPCSQFFADGYPVIISSDDPSFWKATPLSHDYYIAFLGIASQHADLRLLKKLALNSIQYSSLSADQKFDALNKWQTKWDQFIDYVNGVPNTAPGQQLD
;
A
#
# COMPACT_ATOMS: atom_id res chain seq x y z
N MET A 1 -26.93 61.79 -8.73
CA MET A 1 -27.76 61.78 -7.51
C MET A 1 -27.13 60.83 -6.51
N LEU A 2 -26.84 61.34 -5.30
CA LEU A 2 -26.32 60.70 -4.06
C LEU A 2 -25.13 59.71 -4.19
N ARG A 3 -23.89 60.07 -3.80
CA ARG A 3 -23.31 60.20 -2.42
C ARG A 3 -23.19 58.85 -1.68
N ALA A 4 -22.15 58.48 -0.94
CA ALA A 4 -20.82 59.04 -0.66
C ALA A 4 -20.08 58.08 0.34
N ASN A 5 -18.74 58.16 0.34
CA ASN A 5 -17.76 58.06 1.46
C ASN A 5 -17.68 56.78 2.33
N LEU A 6 -16.54 56.08 2.51
CA LEU A 6 -15.14 56.42 2.88
C LEU A 6 -14.91 56.67 4.39
N ILE A 7 -13.76 56.17 4.90
CA ILE A 7 -13.03 56.47 6.18
C ILE A 7 -13.33 55.47 7.32
N GLY A 8 -12.39 54.83 8.04
CA GLY A 8 -10.93 55.01 8.20
C GLY A 8 -10.55 55.52 9.62
N LEU A 9 -9.47 54.95 10.20
CA LEU A 9 -8.74 55.27 11.47
C LEU A 9 -9.15 54.49 12.75
N LEU A 10 -8.29 53.78 13.52
CA LEU A 10 -6.93 53.97 14.11
C LEU A 10 -6.88 54.86 15.38
N CYS A 11 -6.25 54.34 16.45
CA CYS A 11 -5.67 54.95 17.69
C CYS A 11 -6.28 54.43 19.01
N LEU A 12 -5.60 54.33 20.14
CA LEU A 12 -4.19 54.21 20.56
C LEU A 12 -4.25 53.97 22.10
N CYS A 13 -3.21 53.37 22.67
CA CYS A 13 -3.03 53.07 24.09
C CYS A 13 -3.17 54.27 25.04
N LEU A 14 -3.62 54.03 26.28
CA LEU A 14 -3.28 54.84 27.47
C LEU A 14 -3.21 53.97 28.72
N SER A 15 -2.09 54.09 29.44
CA SER A 15 -1.73 53.47 30.71
C SER A 15 -1.91 54.45 31.87
N LEU A 16 -2.46 54.02 33.00
CA LEU A 16 -2.26 54.61 34.34
C LEU A 16 -2.45 53.51 35.43
N GLY A 17 -1.45 53.30 36.30
CA GLY A 17 -1.62 52.69 37.63
C GLY A 17 -1.66 53.78 38.71
N PRO A 18 -1.37 53.51 40.01
CA PRO A 18 -1.46 52.28 40.81
C PRO A 18 -2.25 52.50 42.14
N ALA A 19 -2.59 51.43 42.89
CA ALA A 19 -2.82 51.51 44.34
C ALA A 19 -2.74 50.13 45.02
N GLU A 20 -1.96 50.07 46.10
CA GLU A 20 -1.68 48.91 46.96
C GLU A 20 -2.86 48.51 47.87
N SER A 21 -2.97 47.22 48.25
CA SER A 21 -2.60 46.71 49.60
C SER A 21 -3.28 45.38 50.00
N ARG A 22 -2.48 44.52 50.66
CA ARG A 22 -2.80 43.58 51.78
C ARG A 22 -3.45 42.18 51.55
N THR A 23 -2.55 41.19 51.55
CA THR A 23 -2.47 39.98 52.43
C THR A 23 -3.57 38.88 52.51
N ARG A 24 -3.15 37.67 52.07
CA ARG A 24 -3.34 36.27 52.60
C ARG A 24 -4.73 35.58 52.51
N PRO A 25 -4.83 34.23 52.59
CA PRO A 25 -4.21 33.17 51.76
C PRO A 25 -5.21 32.04 51.35
N LYS A 26 -4.76 31.14 50.45
CA LYS A 26 -5.35 29.80 50.11
C LYS A 26 -6.75 29.77 49.46
N ASP A 27 -6.78 29.44 48.17
CA ASP A 27 -7.35 28.17 47.70
C ASP A 27 -7.06 27.95 46.21
N LEU A 28 -6.45 26.81 45.89
CA LEU A 28 -6.22 26.33 44.53
C LEU A 28 -7.57 25.92 43.92
N THR A 29 -8.26 26.87 43.32
CA THR A 29 -9.36 26.59 42.39
C THR A 29 -8.78 26.43 40.99
N ILE A 30 -8.57 25.18 40.57
CA ILE A 30 -8.33 24.85 39.17
C ILE A 30 -9.66 25.03 38.44
N THR A 31 -9.86 26.20 37.85
CA THR A 31 -10.88 26.44 36.83
C THR A 31 -10.31 27.39 35.78
N LYS A 32 -9.57 26.83 34.82
CA LYS A 32 -9.49 27.40 33.47
C LYS A 32 -9.42 26.24 32.47
N PHE A 33 -10.55 25.98 31.83
CA PHE A 33 -10.58 25.40 30.50
C PHE A 33 -9.76 26.32 29.58
N VAL A 34 -8.69 25.79 29.00
CA VAL A 34 -7.92 26.46 27.95
C VAL A 34 -8.15 25.69 26.67
N THR A 35 -8.79 26.35 25.71
CA THR A 35 -9.08 25.82 24.38
C THR A 35 -7.93 26.16 23.42
N ILE A 36 -7.25 25.10 22.97
CA ILE A 36 -6.76 24.79 21.61
C ILE A 36 -5.81 25.80 20.92
N GLY A 37 -4.54 25.38 20.83
CA GLY A 37 -3.61 25.77 19.76
C GLY A 37 -3.09 24.50 19.06
N SER A 38 -3.17 24.48 17.74
CA SER A 38 -2.81 23.36 16.84
C SER A 38 -1.30 23.12 16.75
N GLY A 39 -0.72 22.63 17.83
CA GLY A 39 0.61 22.03 17.85
C GLY A 39 0.52 20.75 18.68
N GLY A 40 0.84 19.61 18.10
CA GLY A 40 0.87 18.30 18.77
C GLY A 40 1.99 18.19 19.82
N GLY A 41 2.21 19.22 20.63
CA GLY A 41 3.25 19.30 21.63
C GLY A 41 2.91 18.56 22.90
N THR A 42 3.93 17.92 23.47
CA THR A 42 4.07 17.27 24.78
C THR A 42 3.58 18.09 25.99
N SER A 43 3.16 19.34 25.78
CA SER A 43 2.61 20.29 26.77
C SER A 43 1.61 19.69 27.77
N HIS A 44 0.78 18.73 27.35
CA HIS A 44 -0.23 18.10 28.21
C HIS A 44 0.43 17.21 29.27
N VAL A 45 1.49 16.51 28.89
CA VAL A 45 2.20 15.57 29.76
C VAL A 45 3.32 16.26 30.55
N GLU A 46 3.96 17.28 29.98
CA GLU A 46 4.92 18.15 30.69
C GLU A 46 4.30 18.75 31.95
N SER A 47 3.02 19.13 31.90
CA SER A 47 2.28 19.62 33.06
C SER A 47 2.15 18.60 34.21
N LEU A 48 2.25 17.30 33.89
CA LEU A 48 2.19 16.20 34.86
C LEU A 48 3.55 15.91 35.51
N LEU A 49 4.64 16.46 34.97
CA LEU A 49 6.01 16.23 35.42
C LEU A 49 6.44 17.36 36.37
N GLY A 50 6.46 17.08 37.67
CA GLY A 50 6.99 18.01 38.68
C GLY A 50 8.51 18.02 38.76
N ASN A 51 9.09 19.05 39.41
CA ASN A 51 10.54 19.20 39.61
C ASN A 51 11.15 18.21 40.63
N SER A 52 10.33 17.39 41.28
CA SER A 52 10.75 16.40 42.29
C SER A 52 10.14 15.04 42.00
N ARG A 53 10.79 13.96 42.47
CA ARG A 53 10.25 12.61 42.33
C ARG A 53 8.84 12.50 42.96
N PRO A 54 7.85 11.93 42.25
CA PRO A 54 6.49 11.80 42.77
C PRO A 54 6.40 10.73 43.87
N SER A 55 5.32 10.77 44.67
CA SER A 55 4.96 9.63 45.53
C SER A 55 4.55 8.42 44.67
N PRO A 56 4.54 7.19 45.22
CA PRO A 56 4.09 6.00 44.49
C PRO A 56 2.68 6.14 43.90
N GLU A 57 1.75 6.79 44.59
CA GLU A 57 0.38 7.04 44.12
C GLU A 57 0.37 8.03 42.96
N THR A 58 1.05 9.17 43.10
CA THR A 58 1.17 10.16 42.03
C THR A 58 1.82 9.55 40.79
N TYR A 59 2.87 8.74 40.96
CA TYR A 59 3.50 8.02 39.85
C TYR A 59 2.52 7.13 39.10
N LYS A 60 1.73 6.31 39.81
CA LYS A 60 0.74 5.42 39.18
C LYS A 60 -0.31 6.20 38.40
N THR A 61 -0.82 7.30 38.97
CA THR A 61 -1.80 8.17 38.29
C THR A 61 -1.21 8.82 37.05
N VAL A 62 -0.03 9.44 37.16
CA VAL A 62 0.63 10.10 36.03
C VAL A 62 1.01 9.10 34.94
N ARG A 63 1.52 7.92 35.31
CA ARG A 63 1.84 6.85 34.34
C ARG A 63 0.61 6.42 33.54
N ASN A 64 -0.53 6.21 34.21
CA ASN A 64 -1.76 5.84 33.52
C ASN A 64 -2.27 6.96 32.61
N ALA A 65 -2.19 8.22 33.06
CA ALA A 65 -2.55 9.37 32.22
C ALA A 65 -1.65 9.49 30.98
N PHE A 66 -0.34 9.25 31.12
CA PHE A 66 0.63 9.24 30.02
C PHE A 66 0.26 8.17 29.00
N PHE A 67 0.05 6.94 29.47
CA PHE A 67 -0.30 5.80 28.62
C PHE A 67 -1.63 6.01 27.90
N ASN A 68 -2.67 6.45 28.59
CA ASN A 68 -3.97 6.75 27.99
C ASN A 68 -3.86 7.87 26.94
N TYR A 69 -3.00 8.87 27.17
CA TYR A 69 -2.77 9.94 26.19
C TYR A 69 -2.06 9.41 24.94
N GLU A 70 -1.05 8.55 25.08
CA GLU A 70 -0.41 7.88 23.93
C GLU A 70 -1.42 7.04 23.15
N GLU A 71 -2.18 6.17 23.82
CA GLU A 71 -3.21 5.35 23.16
C GLU A 71 -4.27 6.21 22.48
N SER A 72 -4.63 7.36 23.07
CA SER A 72 -5.64 8.26 22.49
C SER A 72 -5.25 8.83 21.12
N ARG A 73 -3.96 8.85 20.79
CA ARG A 73 -3.41 9.34 19.52
C ARG A 73 -3.25 8.25 18.48
N ALA A 74 -3.30 6.98 18.89
CA ALA A 74 -3.05 5.86 18.01
C ALA A 74 -4.13 5.73 16.92
N LEU A 75 -3.72 5.21 15.75
CA LEU A 75 -4.62 5.00 14.62
C LEU A 75 -5.73 4.01 14.97
N GLY A 76 -6.97 4.45 14.76
CA GLY A 76 -8.18 3.67 15.05
C GLY A 76 -8.75 3.90 16.44
N ASN A 77 -8.07 4.62 17.33
CA ASN A 77 -8.61 4.95 18.66
C ASN A 77 -9.92 5.77 18.59
N ASP A 78 -10.18 6.46 17.48
CA ASP A 78 -11.42 7.17 17.19
C ASP A 78 -12.63 6.24 16.96
N LEU A 79 -12.42 4.93 16.82
CA LEU A 79 -13.48 3.96 16.58
C LEU A 79 -14.03 3.36 17.87
N GLU A 80 -15.35 3.39 18.01
CA GLU A 80 -16.08 2.62 19.02
C GLU A 80 -16.42 1.23 18.46
N LEU A 81 -16.09 0.18 19.24
CA LEU A 81 -16.44 -1.20 18.90
C LEU A 81 -17.79 -1.55 19.52
N SER A 82 -18.67 -2.16 18.73
CA SER A 82 -19.91 -2.77 19.23
C SER A 82 -19.64 -3.96 20.16
N SER A 83 -20.65 -4.42 20.90
CA SER A 83 -20.52 -5.61 21.77
C SER A 83 -20.04 -6.86 21.02
N ARG A 84 -20.51 -7.07 19.78
CA ARG A 84 -20.07 -8.18 18.91
C ARG A 84 -18.61 -8.03 18.49
N GLU A 85 -18.20 -6.81 18.16
CA GLU A 85 -16.81 -6.52 17.79
C GLU A 85 -15.87 -6.61 19.00
N LEU A 86 -16.30 -6.22 20.20
CA LEU A 86 -15.52 -6.39 21.43
C LEU A 86 -15.26 -7.87 21.74
N GLN A 87 -16.25 -8.74 21.49
CA GLN A 87 -16.08 -10.18 21.60
C GLN A 87 -15.06 -10.69 20.57
N ALA A 88 -15.20 -10.31 19.30
CA ALA A 88 -14.29 -10.72 18.23
C ALA A 88 -12.87 -10.20 18.48
N ASN A 89 -12.74 -8.96 18.98
CA ASN A 89 -11.48 -8.37 19.40
C ASN A 89 -10.77 -9.24 20.44
N GLY A 90 -11.49 -9.81 21.40
CA GLY A 90 -10.93 -10.74 22.38
C GLY A 90 -10.23 -11.93 21.74
N THR A 91 -10.90 -12.61 20.79
CA THR A 91 -10.35 -13.76 20.05
C THR A 91 -9.12 -13.37 19.21
N ILE A 92 -9.20 -12.23 18.51
CA ILE A 92 -8.10 -11.74 17.64
C ILE A 92 -6.88 -11.37 18.49
N MET A 93 -7.10 -10.67 19.61
CA MET A 93 -6.03 -10.28 20.52
C MET A 93 -5.43 -11.47 21.25
N GLU A 94 -6.20 -12.51 21.56
CA GLU A 94 -5.64 -13.75 22.10
C GLU A 94 -4.66 -14.40 21.11
N ALA A 95 -5.04 -14.51 19.83
CA ALA A 95 -4.15 -15.03 18.78
C ALA A 95 -2.89 -14.17 18.62
N LYS A 96 -3.05 -12.84 18.54
CA LYS A 96 -1.92 -11.89 18.45
C LYS A 96 -0.98 -12.00 19.65
N LEU A 97 -1.52 -11.93 20.87
CA LEU A 97 -0.72 -11.90 22.09
C LEU A 97 -0.04 -13.23 22.37
N THR A 98 -0.59 -14.35 21.88
CA THR A 98 0.08 -15.65 21.95
C THR A 98 1.39 -15.62 21.16
N GLU A 99 1.33 -15.23 19.88
CA GLU A 99 2.53 -15.13 19.03
C GLU A 99 3.50 -14.05 19.52
N TYR A 100 2.97 -12.92 20.02
CA TYR A 100 3.80 -11.86 20.59
C TYR A 100 4.58 -12.33 21.83
N LYS A 101 3.93 -13.07 22.74
CA LYS A 101 4.59 -13.65 23.93
C LYS A 101 5.67 -14.67 23.56
N GLU A 102 5.40 -15.53 22.57
CA GLU A 102 6.42 -16.45 22.03
C GLU A 102 7.63 -15.68 21.49
N GLY A 103 7.39 -14.58 20.77
CA GLY A 103 8.43 -13.68 20.28
C GLY A 103 9.22 -12.98 21.39
N LEU A 104 8.61 -12.62 22.51
CA LEU A 104 9.32 -12.07 23.67
C LEU A 104 10.23 -13.10 24.33
N ILE A 105 9.81 -14.36 24.39
CA ILE A 105 10.59 -15.45 24.98
C ILE A 105 11.74 -15.84 24.05
N THR A 106 11.49 -15.90 22.74
CA THR A 106 12.47 -16.33 21.73
C THR A 106 12.56 -15.33 20.55
N PRO A 107 13.20 -14.15 20.73
CA PRO A 107 13.14 -13.05 19.75
C PRO A 107 13.65 -13.36 18.34
N TYR A 108 14.61 -14.29 18.19
CA TYR A 108 15.15 -14.68 16.88
C TYR A 108 14.18 -15.57 16.08
N LEU A 109 13.17 -16.17 16.73
CA LEU A 109 12.10 -16.93 16.09
C LEU A 109 10.82 -16.11 15.87
N PHE A 110 10.79 -14.86 16.33
CA PHE A 110 9.63 -14.00 16.10
C PHE A 110 9.47 -13.75 14.60
N LYS A 111 8.35 -14.16 14.01
CA LYS A 111 8.20 -14.16 12.55
C LYS A 111 8.44 -12.77 11.93
N PRO A 112 7.91 -11.67 12.50
CA PRO A 112 8.19 -10.33 11.99
C PRO A 112 9.63 -9.80 12.16
N SER A 113 10.49 -10.48 12.95
CA SER A 113 11.91 -10.11 13.03
C SER A 113 12.77 -10.83 11.98
N GLN A 114 12.20 -11.77 11.24
CA GLN A 114 12.88 -12.55 10.22
C GLN A 114 12.55 -12.05 8.81
N HIS A 115 13.40 -12.40 7.84
CA HIS A 115 13.11 -12.17 6.43
C HIS A 115 11.86 -12.97 6.01
N ILE A 116 10.90 -12.32 5.35
CA ILE A 116 9.58 -12.85 5.04
C ILE A 116 9.64 -14.21 4.34
N PHE A 117 10.54 -14.37 3.35
CA PHE A 117 10.72 -15.63 2.61
C PHE A 117 11.05 -16.84 3.48
N ASN A 118 11.66 -16.66 4.65
CA ASN A 118 11.97 -17.76 5.57
C ASN A 118 10.75 -18.19 6.39
N VAL A 119 9.72 -17.34 6.49
CA VAL A 119 8.61 -17.50 7.43
C VAL A 119 7.23 -17.52 6.78
N LEU A 120 7.07 -17.26 5.47
CA LEU A 120 5.78 -17.32 4.75
C LEU A 120 4.96 -18.57 5.12
N ALA A 121 5.53 -19.76 4.89
CA ALA A 121 4.85 -21.03 5.16
C ALA A 121 4.55 -21.28 6.66
N ALA A 122 5.26 -20.61 7.57
CA ALA A 122 5.00 -20.67 8.99
C ALA A 122 3.90 -19.68 9.40
N ILE A 123 3.89 -18.47 8.83
CA ILE A 123 2.83 -17.45 8.99
C ILE A 123 1.49 -18.02 8.54
N ASP A 124 1.46 -18.68 7.37
CA ASP A 124 0.26 -19.31 6.80
C ASP A 124 -0.46 -20.25 7.78
N LYS A 125 0.26 -20.86 8.73
CA LYS A 125 -0.31 -21.84 9.67
C LYS A 125 -0.78 -21.22 10.99
N THR A 126 -0.53 -19.94 11.20
CA THR A 126 -0.86 -19.26 12.45
C THR A 126 -2.36 -19.00 12.57
N ALA A 127 -2.89 -19.04 13.79
CA ALA A 127 -4.28 -18.69 14.05
C ALA A 127 -4.58 -17.24 13.65
N LEU A 128 -3.66 -16.31 13.94
CA LEU A 128 -3.82 -14.91 13.58
C LEU A 128 -3.92 -14.72 12.07
N PHE A 129 -3.02 -15.32 11.29
CA PHE A 129 -3.06 -15.20 9.84
C PHE A 129 -4.33 -15.80 9.24
N GLN A 130 -4.78 -16.96 9.72
CA GLN A 130 -6.02 -17.59 9.24
C GLN A 130 -7.26 -16.72 9.50
N ILE A 131 -7.28 -15.98 10.61
CA ILE A 131 -8.31 -14.97 10.88
C ILE A 131 -8.19 -13.81 9.87
N LEU A 132 -7.00 -13.20 9.74
CA LEU A 132 -6.78 -12.04 8.87
C LEU A 132 -7.01 -12.34 7.39
N LYS A 133 -6.78 -13.59 6.97
CA LYS A 133 -7.07 -14.07 5.61
C LYS A 133 -8.54 -13.94 5.25
N ARG A 134 -9.44 -14.13 6.22
CA ARG A 134 -10.89 -14.01 6.03
C ARG A 134 -11.44 -12.60 6.24
N MET A 135 -10.62 -11.69 6.76
CA MET A 135 -11.03 -10.32 7.04
C MET A 135 -11.26 -9.54 5.73
N PRO A 136 -12.39 -8.81 5.58
CA PRO A 136 -12.56 -7.90 4.47
C PRO A 136 -11.68 -6.67 4.68
N LYS A 137 -10.62 -6.58 3.87
CA LYS A 137 -9.55 -5.58 4.01
C LYS A 137 -9.85 -4.28 3.27
N GLY A 138 -11.02 -4.17 2.65
CA GLY A 138 -11.44 -2.99 1.88
C GLY A 138 -10.79 -3.00 0.51
N ALA A 139 -9.80 -2.14 0.29
CA ALA A 139 -9.15 -1.91 -0.98
C ALA A 139 -7.63 -2.13 -0.93
N VAL A 140 -7.07 -2.51 -2.08
CA VAL A 140 -5.63 -2.38 -2.37
C VAL A 140 -5.47 -1.12 -3.20
N LEU A 141 -4.70 -0.17 -2.69
CA LEU A 141 -4.51 1.12 -3.36
C LEU A 141 -3.09 1.36 -3.83
N HIS A 142 -2.22 0.35 -3.72
CA HIS A 142 -0.84 0.36 -4.20
C HIS A 142 -0.42 -1.06 -4.58
N ALA A 143 -0.45 -1.33 -5.88
CA ALA A 143 0.04 -2.56 -6.49
C ALA A 143 0.44 -2.28 -7.95
N HIS A 144 1.23 -3.15 -8.56
CA HIS A 144 1.72 -2.98 -9.92
C HIS A 144 1.21 -4.07 -10.87
N ASP A 145 0.77 -3.67 -12.06
CA ASP A 145 0.05 -4.49 -13.02
C ASP A 145 0.73 -5.81 -13.40
N THR A 146 2.06 -5.88 -13.44
CA THR A 146 2.79 -7.10 -13.81
C THR A 146 3.06 -8.05 -12.62
N ALA A 147 2.68 -7.68 -11.41
CA ALA A 147 2.98 -8.45 -10.19
C ALA A 147 1.76 -8.71 -9.29
N LEU A 148 0.55 -8.65 -9.84
CA LEU A 148 -0.69 -8.92 -9.15
C LEU A 148 -0.96 -10.42 -8.90
N CYS A 149 -0.79 -11.28 -9.92
CA CYS A 149 -1.11 -12.71 -9.79
C CYS A 149 -0.06 -13.50 -9.02
N SER A 150 -0.50 -14.51 -8.26
CA SER A 150 0.36 -15.49 -7.64
C SER A 150 1.33 -16.15 -8.63
N THR A 151 2.53 -16.49 -8.17
CA THR A 151 3.51 -17.22 -8.98
C THR A 151 2.93 -18.50 -9.55
N LYS A 152 2.06 -19.19 -8.80
CA LYS A 152 1.36 -20.39 -9.26
C LYS A 152 0.56 -20.12 -10.53
N SER A 153 -0.24 -19.06 -10.55
CA SER A 153 -1.06 -18.73 -11.72
C SER A 153 -0.23 -18.23 -12.90
N ILE A 154 0.88 -17.55 -12.66
CA ILE A 154 1.83 -17.22 -13.74
C ILE A 154 2.41 -18.51 -14.35
N ILE A 155 2.80 -19.49 -13.53
CA ILE A 155 3.27 -20.80 -14.03
C ILE A 155 2.19 -21.54 -14.80
N GLU A 156 0.93 -21.51 -14.35
CA GLU A 156 -0.20 -22.10 -15.09
C GLU A 156 -0.33 -21.48 -16.51
N MET A 157 -0.12 -20.17 -16.66
CA MET A 157 -0.16 -19.50 -17.98
C MET A 157 0.98 -19.93 -18.91
N THR A 158 2.11 -20.40 -18.37
CA THR A 158 3.20 -20.93 -19.19
C THR A 158 2.88 -22.29 -19.83
N TYR A 159 1.74 -22.89 -19.53
CA TYR A 159 1.25 -24.10 -20.21
C TYR A 159 0.42 -23.79 -21.46
N TYR A 160 0.17 -22.52 -21.78
CA TYR A 160 -0.54 -22.17 -22.99
C TYR A 160 0.27 -22.56 -24.24
N ASP A 161 -0.46 -22.99 -25.27
CA ASP A 161 0.15 -23.42 -26.53
C ASP A 161 0.96 -22.27 -27.16
N HIS A 162 1.96 -22.65 -27.97
CA HIS A 162 2.79 -21.71 -28.73
C HIS A 162 3.67 -20.77 -27.88
N LEU A 163 3.90 -21.08 -26.60
CA LEU A 163 4.92 -20.41 -25.81
C LEU A 163 6.32 -20.96 -26.13
N TRP A 164 7.20 -20.09 -26.57
CA TRP A 164 8.60 -20.36 -26.81
C TRP A 164 9.45 -19.85 -25.65
N ILE A 165 10.56 -20.54 -25.41
CA ILE A 165 11.59 -20.18 -24.45
C ILE A 165 12.94 -20.10 -25.16
N CYS A 166 13.67 -19.03 -24.89
CA CYS A 166 15.01 -18.80 -25.39
C CYS A 166 16.02 -19.36 -24.39
N GLN A 167 16.74 -20.41 -24.79
CA GLN A 167 17.70 -21.13 -23.95
C GLN A 167 19.09 -21.17 -24.58
N GLN A 168 20.12 -21.27 -23.74
CA GLN A 168 21.45 -21.67 -24.17
C GLN A 168 21.45 -23.16 -24.52
N ALA A 169 22.13 -23.52 -25.60
CA ALA A 169 22.14 -24.88 -26.12
C ALA A 169 22.58 -25.90 -25.05
N GLY A 170 21.70 -26.86 -24.74
CA GLY A 170 21.97 -27.94 -23.79
C GLY A 170 21.74 -27.59 -22.31
N ASP A 171 21.28 -26.39 -21.98
CA ASP A 171 21.01 -25.96 -20.61
C ASP A 171 19.54 -25.53 -20.42
N LEU A 172 18.99 -25.79 -19.23
CA LEU A 172 17.71 -25.23 -18.82
C LEU A 172 17.92 -23.77 -18.41
N SER A 173 18.11 -22.92 -19.42
CA SER A 173 18.16 -21.47 -19.25
C SER A 173 16.90 -20.80 -19.79
N ALA A 174 16.50 -19.68 -19.20
CA ALA A 174 15.47 -18.80 -19.74
C ALA A 174 16.03 -17.39 -19.83
N ALA A 175 16.40 -16.95 -21.04
CA ALA A 175 16.77 -15.57 -21.30
C ALA A 175 15.56 -14.72 -21.72
N ALA A 176 14.59 -15.34 -22.39
CA ALA A 176 13.35 -14.71 -22.81
C ALA A 176 12.24 -15.76 -23.02
N LEU A 177 10.99 -15.29 -22.98
CA LEU A 177 9.79 -16.02 -23.38
C LEU A 177 9.14 -15.30 -24.57
N ARG A 178 8.35 -16.00 -25.38
CA ARG A 178 7.56 -15.38 -26.45
C ARG A 178 6.45 -16.30 -26.92
N PHE A 179 5.21 -15.81 -26.93
CA PHE A 179 4.14 -16.45 -27.71
C PHE A 179 4.31 -16.16 -29.20
N ALA A 180 4.35 -17.21 -30.04
CA ALA A 180 4.43 -17.08 -31.50
C ALA A 180 3.98 -18.36 -32.22
N LYS A 181 3.30 -18.23 -33.38
CA LYS A 181 2.87 -19.40 -34.20
C LYS A 181 4.04 -20.24 -34.70
N THR A 182 5.12 -19.57 -35.09
CA THR A 182 6.35 -20.18 -35.61
C THR A 182 7.53 -19.81 -34.72
N LYS A 183 8.67 -20.49 -34.92
CA LYS A 183 9.91 -20.19 -34.20
C LYS A 183 10.21 -18.68 -34.32
N PRO A 184 10.35 -17.95 -33.20
CA PRO A 184 10.69 -16.53 -33.25
C PRO A 184 12.06 -16.29 -33.88
N ASP A 185 12.28 -15.07 -34.37
CA ASP A 185 13.59 -14.65 -34.84
C ASP A 185 14.62 -14.68 -33.70
N ALA A 186 15.88 -14.95 -34.06
CA ALA A 186 16.97 -14.92 -33.11
C ALA A 186 17.08 -13.54 -32.48
N LEU A 187 17.14 -13.48 -31.15
CA LEU A 187 17.45 -12.25 -30.44
C LEU A 187 18.88 -11.82 -30.76
N THR A 188 19.21 -10.55 -30.49
CA THR A 188 20.59 -10.05 -30.58
C THR A 188 21.55 -10.75 -29.61
N ASP A 189 21.03 -11.54 -28.67
CA ASP A 189 21.81 -12.42 -27.79
C ASP A 189 22.31 -13.64 -28.58
N PRO A 190 23.64 -13.82 -28.75
CA PRO A 190 24.21 -14.93 -29.50
C PRO A 190 23.97 -16.30 -28.84
N ASN A 191 23.48 -16.35 -27.59
CA ASN A 191 23.24 -17.59 -26.85
C ASN A 191 21.75 -17.99 -26.81
N CYS A 192 20.91 -17.43 -27.69
CA CYS A 192 19.49 -17.72 -27.75
C CYS A 192 19.14 -18.78 -28.79
N ASP A 193 18.73 -19.97 -28.34
CA ASP A 193 18.02 -20.95 -29.18
C ASP A 193 16.58 -21.11 -28.71
N TRP A 194 15.64 -20.72 -29.57
CA TRP A 194 14.20 -20.82 -29.29
C TRP A 194 13.73 -22.26 -29.43
N SER A 195 13.15 -22.77 -28.35
CA SER A 195 12.43 -24.05 -28.30
C SER A 195 11.01 -23.84 -27.78
N LEU A 196 10.07 -24.69 -28.22
CA LEU A 196 8.74 -24.70 -27.61
C LEU A 196 8.87 -25.14 -26.15
N LEU A 197 8.26 -24.41 -25.23
CA LEU A 197 8.35 -24.71 -23.81
C LEU A 197 7.75 -26.09 -23.48
N SER A 198 6.76 -26.54 -24.25
CA SER A 198 6.21 -27.91 -24.16
C SER A 198 7.24 -28.99 -24.48
N GLU A 199 8.14 -28.78 -25.44
CA GLU A 199 9.23 -29.71 -25.76
C GLU A 199 10.34 -29.67 -24.69
N VAL A 200 10.64 -28.47 -24.16
CA VAL A 200 11.57 -28.32 -23.03
C VAL A 200 11.06 -29.08 -21.79
N ARG A 201 9.75 -29.03 -21.50
CA ARG A 201 9.15 -29.83 -20.42
C ARG A 201 9.25 -31.33 -20.67
N LYS A 202 9.13 -31.81 -21.92
CA LYS A 202 9.36 -33.23 -22.26
C LYS A 202 10.82 -33.63 -22.07
N GLN A 203 11.76 -32.73 -22.37
CA GLN A 203 13.18 -32.99 -22.26
C GLN A 203 13.69 -33.00 -20.81
N TYR A 204 13.31 -32.00 -20.00
CA TYR A 204 13.86 -31.78 -18.66
C TYR A 204 12.93 -32.20 -17.52
N GLY A 205 11.66 -32.51 -17.81
CA GLY A 205 10.61 -32.79 -16.84
C GLY A 205 9.84 -31.53 -16.45
N ALA A 206 8.50 -31.61 -16.41
CA ALA A 206 7.63 -30.47 -16.14
C ALA A 206 7.90 -29.81 -14.79
N ASP A 207 7.97 -30.59 -13.70
CA ASP A 207 8.21 -30.07 -12.35
C ASP A 207 9.51 -29.26 -12.24
N LYS A 208 10.58 -29.75 -12.88
CA LYS A 208 11.89 -29.09 -12.89
C LYS A 208 11.86 -27.76 -13.65
N VAL A 209 11.15 -27.72 -14.79
CA VAL A 209 10.98 -26.50 -15.58
C VAL A 209 10.11 -25.49 -14.82
N ASP A 210 9.04 -25.95 -14.19
CA ASP A 210 8.12 -25.09 -13.43
C ASP A 210 8.82 -24.49 -12.20
N GLU A 211 9.60 -25.28 -11.45
CA GLU A 211 10.41 -24.79 -10.33
C GLU A 211 11.43 -23.74 -10.80
N TYR A 212 12.13 -24.04 -11.89
CA TYR A 212 13.12 -23.14 -12.48
C TYR A 212 12.51 -21.79 -12.90
N LEU A 213 11.36 -21.81 -13.56
CA LEU A 213 10.64 -20.60 -13.94
C LEU A 213 10.13 -19.84 -12.72
N ALA A 214 9.59 -20.54 -11.72
CA ALA A 214 9.05 -19.92 -10.50
C ALA A 214 10.13 -19.15 -9.72
N GLU A 215 11.35 -19.66 -9.63
CA GLU A 215 12.49 -18.96 -9.02
C GLU A 215 12.97 -17.74 -9.83
N ARG A 216 12.76 -17.76 -11.15
CA ARG A 216 13.15 -16.65 -12.04
C ARG A 216 12.10 -15.56 -12.18
N LEU A 217 10.85 -15.88 -11.90
CA LEU A 217 9.73 -14.96 -11.92
C LEU A 217 9.45 -14.33 -10.55
N THR A 218 10.34 -14.55 -9.56
CA THR A 218 10.24 -14.02 -8.21
C THR A 218 11.61 -13.64 -7.64
N LEU A 219 11.63 -12.91 -6.53
CA LEU A 219 12.84 -12.70 -5.73
C LEU A 219 13.08 -13.83 -4.72
N TYR A 220 12.06 -14.66 -4.49
CA TYR A 220 12.15 -15.83 -3.64
C TYR A 220 13.09 -16.90 -4.25
N PRO A 221 13.91 -17.62 -3.45
CA PRO A 221 14.07 -17.52 -1.99
C PRO A 221 15.23 -16.60 -1.56
N THR A 222 15.76 -15.74 -2.44
CA THR A 222 16.96 -14.95 -2.14
C THR A 222 16.65 -13.92 -1.04
N THR A 223 17.32 -14.06 0.11
CA THR A 223 17.12 -13.19 1.30
C THR A 223 18.27 -12.23 1.57
N ASP A 224 19.45 -12.47 0.99
CA ASP A 224 20.65 -11.68 1.25
C ASP A 224 21.22 -11.12 -0.06
N PHE A 225 20.77 -9.92 -0.43
CA PHE A 225 21.47 -9.11 -1.43
C PHE A 225 22.54 -8.26 -0.75
N GLN A 226 23.62 -7.97 -1.47
CA GLN A 226 24.70 -7.12 -0.97
C GLN A 226 24.19 -5.73 -0.52
N ASP A 227 23.30 -5.14 -1.31
CA ASP A 227 22.72 -3.82 -1.07
C ASP A 227 21.39 -3.68 -1.84
N ILE A 228 20.74 -2.51 -1.71
CA ILE A 228 19.49 -2.18 -2.39
C ILE A 228 19.62 -2.23 -3.91
N ASN A 229 20.76 -1.84 -4.49
CA ASN A 229 20.97 -1.83 -5.94
C ASN A 229 21.05 -3.26 -6.50
N ALA A 230 21.68 -4.18 -5.76
CA ALA A 230 21.71 -5.59 -6.11
C ALA A 230 20.29 -6.21 -6.07
N ALA A 231 19.48 -5.86 -5.06
CA ALA A 231 18.07 -6.29 -4.98
C ALA A 231 17.26 -5.75 -6.17
N TRP A 232 17.35 -4.45 -6.47
CA TRP A 232 16.68 -3.83 -7.62
C TRP A 232 17.17 -4.39 -8.95
N THR A 233 18.46 -4.70 -9.10
CA THR A 233 18.98 -5.33 -10.31
C THR A 233 18.32 -6.68 -10.56
N ARG A 234 18.15 -7.51 -9.51
CA ARG A 234 17.44 -8.79 -9.61
C ARG A 234 15.94 -8.58 -9.86
N PHE A 235 15.31 -7.64 -9.16
CA PHE A 235 13.91 -7.27 -9.34
C PHE A 235 13.61 -6.88 -10.79
N THR A 236 14.38 -5.97 -11.38
CA THR A 236 14.20 -5.53 -12.78
C THR A 236 14.41 -6.65 -13.80
N GLN A 237 15.22 -7.67 -13.50
CA GLN A 237 15.39 -8.82 -14.40
C GLN A 237 14.13 -9.69 -14.51
N ILE A 238 13.28 -9.71 -13.48
CA ILE A 238 12.02 -10.48 -13.50
C ILE A 238 11.10 -9.97 -14.61
N PHE A 239 10.96 -8.64 -14.72
CA PHE A 239 10.11 -8.00 -15.73
C PHE A 239 10.49 -8.40 -17.16
N ARG A 240 11.79 -8.55 -17.46
CA ARG A 240 12.23 -8.98 -18.81
C ARG A 240 11.69 -10.34 -19.22
N LEU A 241 11.56 -11.27 -18.28
CA LEU A 241 10.96 -12.58 -18.56
C LEU A 241 9.43 -12.47 -18.67
N LEU A 242 8.82 -11.64 -17.82
CA LEU A 242 7.38 -11.40 -17.86
C LEU A 242 6.94 -10.70 -19.14
N ASP A 243 7.73 -9.82 -19.73
CA ASP A 243 7.42 -9.15 -21.00
C ASP A 243 7.06 -10.15 -22.10
N GLY A 244 7.84 -11.24 -22.18
CA GLY A 244 7.63 -12.32 -23.14
C GLY A 244 6.43 -13.22 -22.88
N LEU A 245 5.94 -13.23 -21.64
CA LEU A 245 4.86 -14.09 -21.17
C LEU A 245 3.53 -13.34 -21.10
N LEU A 246 3.50 -12.23 -20.36
CA LEU A 246 2.27 -11.50 -20.04
C LEU A 246 1.81 -10.59 -21.18
N MET A 247 2.70 -10.05 -22.01
CA MET A 247 2.33 -9.04 -23.01
C MET A 247 1.59 -9.60 -24.23
N TYR A 248 1.40 -10.91 -24.28
CA TYR A 248 0.47 -11.52 -25.24
C TYR A 248 -0.97 -11.24 -24.79
N ALA A 249 -1.73 -10.50 -25.61
CA ALA A 249 -2.99 -9.88 -25.18
C ALA A 249 -4.04 -10.83 -24.55
N PRO A 250 -4.25 -12.07 -25.04
CA PRO A 250 -5.14 -13.02 -24.38
C PRO A 250 -4.64 -13.43 -22.99
N VAL A 251 -3.33 -13.64 -22.82
CA VAL A 251 -2.73 -13.93 -21.51
C VAL A 251 -2.87 -12.73 -20.58
N TRP A 252 -2.68 -11.51 -21.07
CA TRP A 252 -2.88 -10.30 -20.28
C TRP A 252 -4.31 -10.20 -19.70
N SER A 253 -5.31 -10.50 -20.53
CA SER A 253 -6.72 -10.54 -20.11
C SER A 253 -6.95 -11.61 -19.04
N ASP A 254 -6.48 -12.84 -19.26
CA ASP A 254 -6.66 -13.94 -18.30
C ASP A 254 -5.90 -13.71 -17.00
N TYR A 255 -4.70 -13.13 -17.10
CA TYR A 255 -3.89 -12.66 -15.98
C TYR A 255 -4.66 -11.67 -15.13
N TYR A 256 -5.17 -10.59 -15.72
CA TYR A 256 -5.87 -9.57 -14.95
C TYR A 256 -7.17 -10.12 -14.32
N TYR A 257 -7.91 -10.97 -15.03
CA TYR A 257 -9.08 -11.65 -14.45
C TYR A 257 -8.69 -12.51 -13.24
N LYS A 258 -7.60 -13.26 -13.36
CA LYS A 258 -7.11 -14.13 -12.29
C LYS A 258 -6.62 -13.32 -11.09
N ALA A 259 -5.93 -12.20 -11.32
CA ALA A 259 -5.55 -11.26 -10.28
C ALA A 259 -6.79 -10.78 -9.51
N LEU A 260 -7.81 -10.25 -10.20
CA LEU A 260 -9.05 -9.79 -9.55
C LEU A 260 -9.68 -10.88 -8.68
N GLN A 261 -9.70 -12.13 -9.16
CA GLN A 261 -10.19 -13.27 -8.37
C GLN A 261 -9.34 -13.52 -7.11
N GLU A 262 -8.02 -13.54 -7.22
CA GLU A 262 -7.14 -13.79 -6.07
C GLU A 262 -7.24 -12.69 -5.01
N PHE A 263 -7.30 -11.42 -5.42
CA PHE A 263 -7.53 -10.30 -4.51
C PHE A 263 -8.89 -10.40 -3.83
N TYR A 264 -9.94 -10.74 -4.59
CA TYR A 264 -11.28 -10.96 -4.05
C TYR A 264 -11.34 -12.12 -3.04
N ASP A 265 -10.70 -13.25 -3.34
CA ASP A 265 -10.59 -14.40 -2.46
C ASP A 265 -9.79 -14.10 -1.18
N ASP A 266 -8.86 -13.14 -1.25
CA ASP A 266 -8.11 -12.61 -0.10
C ASP A 266 -8.86 -11.48 0.61
N GLY A 267 -10.17 -11.27 0.36
CA GLY A 267 -11.00 -10.30 1.07
C GLY A 267 -10.79 -8.84 0.64
N VAL A 268 -10.25 -8.60 -0.54
CA VAL A 268 -10.15 -7.27 -1.17
C VAL A 268 -11.36 -7.04 -2.08
N GLN A 269 -12.05 -5.92 -1.89
CA GLN A 269 -13.26 -5.59 -2.65
C GLN A 269 -13.01 -4.52 -3.72
N TYR A 270 -11.87 -3.82 -3.69
CA TYR A 270 -11.53 -2.77 -4.64
C TYR A 270 -10.02 -2.73 -4.91
N LEU A 271 -9.61 -2.48 -6.16
CA LEU A 271 -8.20 -2.42 -6.56
C LEU A 271 -7.88 -1.11 -7.30
N GLU A 272 -6.85 -0.39 -6.85
CA GLU A 272 -6.15 0.60 -7.66
C GLU A 272 -4.72 0.14 -7.90
N PHE A 273 -4.34 -0.02 -9.16
CA PHE A 273 -3.01 -0.52 -9.54
C PHE A 273 -2.30 0.46 -10.47
N ARG A 274 -0.97 0.51 -10.36
CA ARG A 274 -0.06 1.25 -11.23
C ARG A 274 0.18 0.42 -12.49
N THR A 275 0.13 1.07 -13.64
CA THR A 275 0.46 0.45 -14.92
C THR A 275 1.31 1.38 -15.76
N THR A 276 2.34 0.81 -16.39
CA THR A 276 3.14 1.52 -17.40
C THR A 276 2.42 1.57 -18.76
N LEU A 277 1.27 0.89 -18.89
CA LEU A 277 0.59 0.56 -20.14
C LEU A 277 1.55 -0.12 -21.13
N PRO A 278 2.02 -1.34 -20.82
CA PRO A 278 2.94 -2.03 -21.70
C PRO A 278 2.30 -2.28 -23.07
N THR A 279 3.15 -2.30 -24.10
CA THR A 279 2.75 -2.61 -25.47
C THR A 279 2.41 -4.09 -25.56
N LEU A 280 1.11 -4.39 -25.64
CA LEU A 280 0.64 -5.75 -25.87
C LEU A 280 0.75 -6.13 -27.34
N TYR A 281 0.68 -7.43 -27.61
CA TYR A 281 0.74 -7.95 -28.97
C TYR A 281 -0.15 -9.20 -29.17
N ASP A 282 -0.50 -9.49 -30.43
CA ASP A 282 -1.19 -10.72 -30.85
C ASP A 282 -0.23 -11.81 -31.36
N MET A 283 -0.75 -12.98 -31.73
CA MET A 283 0.11 -14.10 -32.15
C MET A 283 0.80 -13.85 -33.51
N GLU A 284 0.32 -12.89 -34.28
CA GLU A 284 0.88 -12.40 -35.53
C GLU A 284 2.00 -11.37 -35.32
N GLY A 285 2.16 -10.87 -34.09
CA GLY A 285 3.15 -9.85 -33.74
C GLY A 285 2.66 -8.41 -33.94
N THR A 286 1.36 -8.21 -34.19
CA THR A 286 0.76 -6.86 -34.24
C THR A 286 0.82 -6.23 -32.87
N GLU A 287 1.45 -5.07 -32.76
CA GLU A 287 1.52 -4.31 -31.52
C GLU A 287 0.25 -3.48 -31.30
N PHE A 288 -0.18 -3.42 -30.05
CA PHE A 288 -1.37 -2.69 -29.61
C PHE A 288 -0.99 -1.34 -29.01
N THR A 289 -1.89 -0.36 -29.15
CA THR A 289 -1.69 0.96 -28.57
C THR A 289 -1.98 0.95 -27.06
N PRO A 290 -1.51 1.95 -26.30
CA PRO A 290 -1.87 2.08 -24.89
C PRO A 290 -3.38 2.05 -24.62
N LEU A 291 -4.20 2.65 -25.51
CA LEU A 291 -5.66 2.63 -25.38
C LEU A 291 -6.26 1.23 -25.60
N ASP A 292 -5.65 0.40 -26.46
CA ASP A 292 -6.05 -1.00 -26.63
C ASP A 292 -5.76 -1.81 -25.35
N THR A 293 -4.64 -1.56 -24.68
CA THR A 293 -4.32 -2.15 -23.37
C THR A 293 -5.35 -1.75 -22.31
N VAL A 294 -5.71 -0.46 -22.23
CA VAL A 294 -6.78 0.01 -21.31
C VAL A 294 -8.12 -0.64 -21.63
N ARG A 295 -8.47 -0.77 -22.92
CA ARG A 295 -9.69 -1.46 -23.35
C ARG A 295 -9.76 -2.89 -22.82
N ILE A 296 -8.65 -3.64 -22.89
CA ILE A 296 -8.59 -5.02 -22.38
C ILE A 296 -8.84 -5.04 -20.87
N TYR A 297 -8.23 -4.14 -20.10
CA TYR A 297 -8.50 -4.03 -18.66
C TYR A 297 -9.98 -3.79 -18.36
N VAL A 298 -10.59 -2.81 -19.03
CA VAL A 298 -12.00 -2.45 -18.80
C VAL A 298 -12.93 -3.61 -19.15
N GLN A 299 -12.75 -4.25 -20.31
CA GLN A 299 -13.57 -5.38 -20.72
C GLN A 299 -13.42 -6.59 -19.77
N THR A 300 -12.21 -6.85 -19.30
CA THR A 300 -11.95 -7.92 -18.33
C THR A 300 -12.56 -7.62 -16.97
N LEU A 301 -12.48 -6.37 -16.51
CA LEU A 301 -13.13 -5.93 -15.26
C LEU A 301 -14.64 -6.07 -15.35
N GLU A 302 -15.26 -5.62 -16.45
CA GLU A 302 -16.69 -5.77 -16.69
C GLU A 302 -17.12 -7.25 -16.67
N LYS A 303 -16.34 -8.12 -17.33
CA LYS A 303 -16.55 -9.58 -17.28
C LYS A 303 -16.50 -10.11 -15.85
N PHE A 304 -15.53 -9.69 -15.05
CA PHE A 304 -15.38 -10.11 -13.66
C PHE A 304 -16.54 -9.63 -12.77
N MET A 305 -16.92 -8.36 -12.88
CA MET A 305 -18.01 -7.75 -12.09
C MET A 305 -19.39 -8.30 -12.46
N ASN A 306 -19.59 -8.70 -13.72
CA ASN A 306 -20.84 -9.32 -14.17
C ASN A 306 -20.98 -10.79 -13.73
N HIS A 307 -19.94 -11.41 -13.19
CA HIS A 307 -20.02 -12.77 -12.69
C HIS A 307 -20.90 -12.84 -11.42
N PRO A 308 -21.86 -13.78 -11.31
CA PRO A 308 -22.82 -13.83 -10.20
C PRO A 308 -22.21 -13.91 -8.80
N ASP A 309 -21.01 -14.49 -8.69
CA ASP A 309 -20.30 -14.71 -7.42
C ASP A 309 -19.49 -13.48 -6.95
N ASN A 310 -19.42 -12.42 -7.77
CA ASN A 310 -18.56 -11.26 -7.56
C ASN A 310 -19.38 -9.96 -7.36
N LYS A 311 -20.67 -10.05 -7.02
CA LYS A 311 -21.60 -8.89 -6.96
C LYS A 311 -21.22 -7.83 -5.92
N ASP A 312 -20.52 -8.25 -4.87
CA ASP A 312 -20.01 -7.42 -3.78
C ASP A 312 -18.59 -6.90 -4.02
N PHE A 313 -17.97 -7.26 -5.15
CA PHE A 313 -16.80 -6.55 -5.64
C PHE A 313 -17.22 -5.13 -6.04
N ILE A 314 -16.40 -4.14 -5.66
CA ILE A 314 -16.67 -2.72 -5.88
C ILE A 314 -16.17 -2.30 -7.26
N GLY A 315 -15.00 -2.78 -7.66
CA GLY A 315 -14.42 -2.52 -8.97
C GLY A 315 -12.90 -2.41 -8.94
N SER A 316 -12.34 -1.82 -9.99
CA SER A 316 -10.91 -1.54 -10.09
C SER A 316 -10.66 -0.29 -10.92
N ARG A 317 -9.54 0.40 -10.68
CA ARG A 317 -9.06 1.53 -11.48
C ARG A 317 -7.55 1.46 -11.69
N MET A 318 -7.10 2.09 -12.76
CA MET A 318 -5.67 2.23 -13.05
C MET A 318 -5.14 3.60 -12.63
N ILE A 319 -3.89 3.63 -12.20
CA ILE A 319 -3.05 4.82 -12.10
C ILE A 319 -2.01 4.70 -13.21
N TYR A 320 -1.99 5.66 -14.14
CA TYR A 320 -0.98 5.64 -15.21
C TYR A 320 0.37 6.04 -14.62
N ALA A 321 1.31 5.11 -14.66
CA ALA A 321 2.52 5.15 -13.87
C ALA A 321 3.74 4.72 -14.69
N PRO A 322 4.18 5.54 -15.67
CA PRO A 322 5.35 5.24 -16.49
C PRO A 322 6.66 5.43 -15.70
N LEU A 323 7.77 4.98 -16.30
CA LEU A 323 9.08 4.95 -15.64
C LEU A 323 9.63 6.36 -15.41
N ARG A 324 10.13 6.61 -14.20
CA ARG A 324 10.78 7.87 -13.81
C ARG A 324 12.15 8.10 -14.46
N ASN A 325 12.79 7.04 -14.95
CA ASN A 325 14.06 7.11 -15.65
C ASN A 325 13.86 7.52 -17.12
N THR A 326 13.44 8.77 -17.32
CA THR A 326 13.12 9.35 -18.62
C THR A 326 13.56 10.82 -18.70
N ASP A 327 13.54 11.44 -19.88
CA ASP A 327 13.79 12.87 -20.03
C ASP A 327 12.50 13.72 -19.95
N ALA A 328 12.63 15.05 -19.95
CA ALA A 328 11.47 15.96 -19.92
C ALA A 328 10.55 15.73 -21.13
N ALA A 329 11.11 15.42 -22.30
CA ALA A 329 10.34 15.08 -23.50
C ALA A 329 9.58 13.76 -23.33
N GLY A 330 10.13 12.80 -22.59
CA GLY A 330 9.48 11.57 -22.19
C GLY A 330 8.27 11.81 -21.30
N VAL A 331 8.41 12.63 -20.26
CA VAL A 331 7.27 13.01 -19.41
C VAL A 331 6.19 13.74 -20.21
N ALA A 332 6.58 14.63 -21.13
CA ALA A 332 5.61 15.27 -22.02
C ALA A 332 4.83 14.25 -22.87
N ARG A 333 5.49 13.19 -23.40
CA ARG A 333 4.80 12.11 -24.11
C ARG A 333 3.85 11.32 -23.19
N TYR A 334 4.26 11.06 -21.94
CA TYR A 334 3.40 10.40 -20.96
C TYR A 334 2.14 11.22 -20.68
N ILE A 335 2.25 12.54 -20.56
CA ILE A 335 1.10 13.43 -20.34
C ILE A 335 0.14 13.40 -21.53
N GLU A 336 0.64 13.31 -22.76
CA GLU A 336 -0.23 13.15 -23.93
C GLU A 336 -0.98 11.81 -23.92
N THR A 337 -0.32 10.71 -23.56
CA THR A 337 -1.00 9.42 -23.34
C THR A 337 -2.03 9.50 -22.22
N LEU A 338 -1.69 10.14 -21.09
CA LEU A 338 -2.57 10.35 -19.95
C LEU A 338 -3.86 11.10 -20.36
N LYS A 339 -3.73 12.18 -21.14
CA LYS A 339 -4.86 12.95 -21.67
C LYS A 339 -5.77 12.09 -22.57
N GLN A 340 -5.19 11.24 -23.41
CA GLN A 340 -5.94 10.32 -24.28
C GLN A 340 -6.71 9.26 -23.47
N VAL A 341 -6.06 8.68 -22.45
CA VAL A 341 -6.70 7.71 -21.54
C VAL A 341 -7.82 8.38 -20.77
N LYS A 342 -7.59 9.56 -20.18
CA LYS A 342 -8.62 10.33 -19.46
C LYS A 342 -9.83 10.65 -20.34
N ALA A 343 -9.61 11.06 -21.59
CA ALA A 343 -10.70 11.39 -22.51
C ALA A 343 -11.55 10.17 -22.91
N THR A 344 -10.94 8.98 -22.95
CA THR A 344 -11.59 7.74 -23.45
C THR A 344 -12.17 6.88 -22.32
N TYR A 345 -11.48 6.82 -21.18
CA TYR A 345 -11.80 5.97 -20.03
C TYR A 345 -11.76 6.75 -18.71
N PRO A 346 -12.52 7.85 -18.57
CA PRO A 346 -12.44 8.74 -17.41
C PRO A 346 -12.77 8.05 -16.08
N ASP A 347 -13.68 7.06 -16.10
CA ASP A 347 -14.11 6.35 -14.90
C ASP A 347 -13.14 5.24 -14.46
N PHE A 348 -12.25 4.80 -15.34
CA PHE A 348 -11.25 3.76 -15.06
C PHE A 348 -9.89 4.35 -14.65
N LEU A 349 -9.58 5.58 -15.09
CA LEU A 349 -8.36 6.29 -14.70
C LEU A 349 -8.53 6.99 -13.34
N ALA A 350 -7.78 6.54 -12.35
CA ALA A 350 -7.67 7.20 -11.05
C ALA A 350 -6.76 8.43 -11.10
N GLY A 351 -5.58 8.32 -11.73
CA GLY A 351 -4.60 9.40 -11.73
C GLY A 351 -3.26 9.07 -12.38
N PHE A 352 -2.22 9.82 -11.99
CA PHE A 352 -0.86 9.72 -12.52
C PHE A 352 0.21 9.50 -11.43
N ASP A 353 1.29 8.80 -11.79
CA ASP A 353 2.43 8.48 -10.92
C ASP A 353 3.71 8.31 -11.77
N LEU A 354 4.87 8.19 -11.14
CA LEU A 354 6.15 7.85 -11.76
C LEU A 354 6.86 6.75 -10.95
N VAL A 355 7.19 5.64 -11.59
CA VAL A 355 7.67 4.42 -10.91
C VAL A 355 9.10 4.04 -11.31
N GLY A 356 9.63 3.01 -10.65
CA GLY A 356 11.00 2.51 -10.80
C GLY A 356 11.88 2.89 -9.61
N GLN A 357 13.11 2.37 -9.58
CA GLN A 357 14.01 2.58 -8.44
C GLN A 357 14.21 4.06 -8.12
N GLU A 358 13.77 4.47 -6.93
CA GLU A 358 13.76 5.89 -6.57
C GLU A 358 15.18 6.45 -6.40
N ASP A 359 16.05 5.69 -5.73
CA ASP A 359 17.43 6.07 -5.38
C ASP A 359 18.31 6.42 -6.58
N LEU A 360 18.17 5.70 -7.69
CA LEU A 360 18.95 5.90 -8.93
C LEU A 360 18.15 6.61 -10.03
N GLY A 361 16.86 6.88 -9.77
CA GLY A 361 15.96 7.54 -10.70
C GLY A 361 16.06 9.06 -10.65
N ARG A 362 15.32 9.72 -11.54
CA ARG A 362 15.25 11.19 -11.57
C ARG A 362 14.19 11.70 -10.59
N PRO A 363 14.47 12.74 -9.79
CA PRO A 363 13.54 13.27 -8.80
C PRO A 363 12.41 14.08 -9.46
N LEU A 364 11.29 14.23 -8.75
CA LEU A 364 10.08 14.93 -9.22
C LEU A 364 10.37 16.38 -9.62
N ARG A 365 11.21 17.11 -8.85
CA ARG A 365 11.61 18.48 -9.15
C ARG A 365 12.18 18.70 -10.56
N GLU A 366 12.75 17.66 -11.18
CA GLU A 366 13.29 17.76 -12.55
C GLU A 366 12.22 17.76 -13.64
N PHE A 367 10.97 17.44 -13.29
CA PHE A 367 9.84 17.34 -14.21
C PHE A 367 8.70 18.32 -13.88
N VAL A 368 8.88 19.24 -12.93
CA VAL A 368 7.80 20.12 -12.43
C VAL A 368 7.12 20.90 -13.54
N ASP A 369 7.88 21.42 -14.51
CA ASP A 369 7.31 22.14 -15.66
C ASP A 369 6.31 21.27 -16.42
N GLN A 370 6.63 20.00 -16.67
CA GLN A 370 5.74 19.05 -17.34
C GLN A 370 4.61 18.61 -16.41
N LEU A 371 4.90 18.26 -15.16
CA LEU A 371 3.90 17.78 -14.21
C LEU A 371 2.80 18.84 -13.96
N LEU A 372 3.12 20.13 -14.01
CA LEU A 372 2.14 21.21 -13.92
C LEU A 372 1.28 21.39 -15.19
N GLU A 373 1.57 20.67 -16.28
CA GLU A 373 0.70 20.59 -17.48
C GLU A 373 -0.36 19.46 -17.38
N VAL A 374 -0.29 18.60 -16.36
CA VAL A 374 -1.33 17.60 -16.10
C VAL A 374 -2.63 18.32 -15.74
N PRO A 375 -3.77 17.96 -16.37
CA PRO A 375 -5.07 18.57 -16.06
C PRO A 375 -5.41 18.49 -14.56
N GLU A 376 -5.96 19.58 -14.01
CA GLU A 376 -6.29 19.69 -12.58
C GLU A 376 -7.28 18.63 -12.06
N ASP A 377 -8.05 18.00 -12.95
CA ASP A 377 -9.01 16.93 -12.64
C ASP A 377 -8.40 15.52 -12.70
N ILE A 378 -7.06 15.43 -12.79
CA ILE A 378 -6.29 14.19 -12.68
C ILE A 378 -5.44 14.28 -11.41
N ASP A 379 -5.70 13.38 -10.47
CA ASP A 379 -4.98 13.31 -9.21
C ASP A 379 -3.57 12.70 -9.37
N PHE A 380 -2.64 13.10 -8.50
CA PHE A 380 -1.32 12.48 -8.38
C PHE A 380 -1.24 11.50 -7.21
N TYR A 381 -0.54 10.38 -7.42
CA TYR A 381 -0.32 9.32 -6.43
C TYR A 381 1.15 8.91 -6.34
N PHE A 382 2.04 9.89 -6.19
CA PHE A 382 3.47 9.70 -6.39
C PHE A 382 4.11 8.68 -5.43
N HIS A 383 4.92 7.78 -5.99
CA HIS A 383 6.02 7.17 -5.25
C HIS A 383 6.98 8.28 -4.78
N ALA A 384 7.19 8.36 -3.47
CA ALA A 384 8.12 9.32 -2.90
C ALA A 384 8.69 8.86 -1.56
N GLY A 385 10.00 9.05 -1.39
CA GLY A 385 10.71 8.78 -0.16
C GLY A 385 10.82 7.29 0.19
N GLU A 386 10.78 6.39 -0.80
CA GLU A 386 11.12 4.98 -0.66
C GLU A 386 12.65 4.79 -0.54
N THR A 387 13.23 5.33 0.53
CA THR A 387 14.69 5.37 0.67
C THR A 387 15.18 5.38 2.12
N ASN A 388 16.38 4.82 2.32
CA ASN A 388 17.13 4.91 3.56
C ASN A 388 17.96 6.19 3.67
N TRP A 389 18.21 6.90 2.57
CA TRP A 389 18.96 8.16 2.58
C TRP A 389 18.20 9.28 3.31
N TYR A 390 18.93 10.31 3.71
CA TYR A 390 18.40 11.50 4.39
C TYR A 390 19.08 12.76 3.88
N GLY A 391 18.29 13.76 3.49
CA GLY A 391 18.80 15.00 2.91
C GLY A 391 19.38 14.81 1.50
N SER A 392 18.89 13.79 0.79
CA SER A 392 19.21 13.54 -0.61
C SER A 392 18.08 14.06 -1.50
N THR A 393 18.33 14.16 -2.81
CA THR A 393 17.27 14.49 -3.77
C THR A 393 16.17 13.43 -3.85
N VAL A 394 16.35 12.25 -3.24
CA VAL A 394 15.39 11.15 -3.27
C VAL A 394 14.31 11.36 -2.21
N ASP A 395 14.69 11.48 -0.94
CA ASP A 395 13.73 11.74 0.15
C ASP A 395 13.12 13.15 0.05
N GLU A 396 13.77 14.09 -0.64
CA GLU A 396 13.18 15.40 -1.00
C GLU A 396 11.99 15.29 -1.96
N ASN A 397 11.79 14.18 -2.69
CA ASN A 397 10.58 13.95 -3.48
C ASN A 397 9.31 14.01 -2.61
N LEU A 398 9.42 13.77 -1.29
CA LEU A 398 8.30 13.93 -0.36
C LEU A 398 7.81 15.39 -0.28
N ILE A 399 8.72 16.35 -0.41
CA ILE A 399 8.40 17.78 -0.45
C ILE A 399 7.70 18.08 -1.77
N ASP A 400 8.30 17.65 -2.89
CA ASP A 400 7.76 17.90 -4.22
C ASP A 400 6.38 17.28 -4.41
N ALA A 401 6.17 16.04 -3.95
CA ALA A 401 4.89 15.36 -4.02
C ALA A 401 3.78 16.12 -3.27
N LEU A 402 4.08 16.67 -2.09
CA LEU A 402 3.13 17.53 -1.37
C LEU A 402 2.86 18.85 -2.10
N LEU A 403 3.89 19.51 -2.63
CA LEU A 403 3.74 20.77 -3.36
C LEU A 403 2.94 20.60 -4.65
N LEU A 404 3.05 19.45 -5.30
CA LEU A 404 2.25 19.05 -6.47
C LEU A 404 0.83 18.60 -6.10
N GLY A 405 0.46 18.58 -4.82
CA GLY A 405 -0.90 18.30 -4.37
C GLY A 405 -1.30 16.83 -4.44
N THR A 406 -0.34 15.91 -4.30
CA THR A 406 -0.61 14.46 -4.32
C THR A 406 -1.69 14.06 -3.29
N LYS A 407 -2.56 13.12 -3.67
CA LYS A 407 -3.61 12.61 -2.79
C LYS A 407 -3.12 11.51 -1.86
N ARG A 408 -2.14 10.73 -2.32
CA ARG A 408 -1.49 9.67 -1.55
C ARG A 408 -0.01 9.59 -1.92
N ILE A 409 0.82 9.26 -0.94
CA ILE A 409 2.26 9.05 -1.09
C ILE A 409 2.53 7.54 -1.09
N GLY A 410 3.08 7.04 -2.19
CA GLY A 410 3.59 5.67 -2.30
C GLY A 410 4.80 5.47 -1.40
N HIS A 411 4.73 4.46 -0.53
CA HIS A 411 5.67 4.13 0.55
C HIS A 411 5.80 5.18 1.65
N GLY A 412 6.31 6.37 1.34
CA GLY A 412 6.59 7.41 2.33
C GLY A 412 7.58 6.96 3.41
N PHE A 413 8.48 6.02 3.11
CA PHE A 413 9.35 5.37 4.10
C PHE A 413 10.24 6.37 4.84
N GLY A 414 10.76 7.38 4.14
CA GLY A 414 11.60 8.46 4.67
C GLY A 414 10.85 9.55 5.45
N LEU A 415 9.52 9.55 5.52
CA LEU A 415 8.72 10.65 6.09
C LEU A 415 9.11 11.00 7.55
N VAL A 416 9.48 10.01 8.36
CA VAL A 416 9.88 10.23 9.77
C VAL A 416 11.11 11.13 9.92
N LYS A 417 11.88 11.34 8.83
CA LYS A 417 13.06 12.21 8.79
C LYS A 417 12.71 13.65 8.41
N HIS A 418 11.47 13.92 8.01
CA HIS A 418 10.99 15.21 7.49
C HIS A 418 9.83 15.75 8.35
N PRO A 419 10.10 16.34 9.53
CA PRO A 419 9.04 16.70 10.49
C PRO A 419 8.02 17.71 9.94
N VAL A 420 8.44 18.63 9.05
CA VAL A 420 7.52 19.60 8.42
C VAL A 420 6.60 18.91 7.41
N VAL A 421 7.16 18.06 6.54
CA VAL A 421 6.39 17.27 5.57
C VAL A 421 5.42 16.36 6.30
N LEU A 422 5.89 15.66 7.33
CA LEU A 422 5.08 14.74 8.13
C LEU A 422 3.88 15.47 8.76
N ASP A 423 4.09 16.64 9.37
CA ASP A 423 2.98 17.47 9.91
C ASP A 423 1.99 17.90 8.81
N MET A 424 2.48 18.24 7.61
CA MET A 424 1.63 18.60 6.48
C MET A 424 0.83 17.41 5.95
N VAL A 425 1.41 16.21 5.85
CA VAL A 425 0.69 14.98 5.45
C VAL A 425 -0.55 14.76 6.31
N LYS A 426 -0.41 14.93 7.64
CA LYS A 426 -1.53 14.80 8.58
C LYS A 426 -2.56 15.92 8.43
N LYS A 427 -2.12 17.17 8.28
CA LYS A 427 -3.01 18.35 8.16
C LYS A 427 -3.78 18.39 6.84
N LEU A 428 -3.13 18.01 5.75
CA LEU A 428 -3.70 17.98 4.41
C LEU A 428 -4.46 16.67 4.12
N ASN A 429 -4.42 15.72 5.06
CA ASN A 429 -5.09 14.43 4.95
C ASN A 429 -4.64 13.63 3.72
N VAL A 430 -3.33 13.66 3.45
CA VAL A 430 -2.68 12.91 2.37
C VAL A 430 -2.34 11.52 2.89
N ALA A 431 -2.85 10.46 2.28
CA ALA A 431 -2.61 9.12 2.80
C ALA A 431 -1.21 8.59 2.48
N ILE A 432 -0.68 7.75 3.36
CA ILE A 432 0.59 7.03 3.18
C ILE A 432 0.25 5.59 2.82
N GLU A 433 0.68 5.15 1.64
CA GLU A 433 0.52 3.77 1.17
C GLU A 433 1.73 2.96 1.64
N VAL A 434 1.56 2.14 2.68
CA VAL A 434 2.65 1.37 3.28
C VAL A 434 2.63 -0.05 2.73
N ASN A 435 3.77 -0.50 2.21
CA ASN A 435 3.99 -1.82 1.61
C ASN A 435 5.08 -2.58 2.40
N PRO A 436 4.75 -3.15 3.59
CA PRO A 436 5.75 -3.71 4.48
C PRO A 436 6.67 -4.73 3.81
N LEU A 437 6.11 -5.72 3.12
CA LEU A 437 6.89 -6.81 2.54
C LEU A 437 7.89 -6.30 1.49
N SER A 438 7.43 -5.45 0.58
CA SER A 438 8.28 -4.78 -0.42
C SER A 438 9.46 -4.08 0.26
N ASN A 439 9.18 -3.29 1.31
CA ASN A 439 10.23 -2.56 2.02
C ASN A 439 11.30 -3.48 2.65
N GLN A 440 10.95 -4.68 3.12
CA GLN A 440 11.96 -5.62 3.61
C GLN A 440 12.70 -6.33 2.48
N VAL A 441 11.99 -6.84 1.47
CA VAL A 441 12.60 -7.60 0.38
C VAL A 441 13.57 -6.72 -0.43
N LEU A 442 13.25 -5.44 -0.59
CA LEU A 442 14.11 -4.44 -1.24
C LEU A 442 15.13 -3.78 -0.29
N LYS A 443 15.35 -4.36 0.90
CA LYS A 443 16.39 -4.00 1.87
C LYS A 443 16.28 -2.60 2.50
N LEU A 444 15.09 -2.03 2.60
CA LEU A 444 14.87 -0.79 3.35
C LEU A 444 14.85 -1.03 4.86
N VAL A 445 14.31 -2.17 5.31
CA VAL A 445 14.27 -2.56 6.72
C VAL A 445 14.45 -4.06 6.89
N SER A 446 15.32 -4.49 7.82
CA SER A 446 15.57 -5.92 8.06
C SER A 446 14.55 -6.56 9.00
N ASP A 447 14.12 -5.81 10.01
CA ASP A 447 13.21 -6.25 11.07
C ASP A 447 11.99 -5.33 11.11
N PHE A 448 10.80 -5.86 10.85
CA PHE A 448 9.58 -5.07 10.73
C PHE A 448 9.24 -4.26 11.98
N ARG A 449 9.76 -4.64 13.15
CA ARG A 449 9.58 -3.86 14.39
C ARG A 449 10.23 -2.48 14.34
N ASN A 450 11.19 -2.27 13.44
CA ASN A 450 11.86 -0.99 13.20
C ASN A 450 11.27 -0.22 12.02
N HIS A 451 10.17 -0.70 11.44
CA HIS A 451 9.54 -0.05 10.29
C HIS A 451 9.00 1.35 10.69
N PRO A 452 9.24 2.41 9.90
CA PRO A 452 8.84 3.78 10.22
C PRO A 452 7.33 3.96 10.41
N CYS A 453 6.52 3.12 9.76
CA CYS A 453 5.07 3.05 9.97
C CYS A 453 4.63 2.85 11.44
N SER A 454 5.49 2.30 12.31
CA SER A 454 5.22 2.26 13.76
C SER A 454 4.91 3.65 14.33
N GLN A 455 5.61 4.69 13.86
CA GLN A 455 5.36 6.08 14.23
C GLN A 455 4.03 6.60 13.67
N PHE A 456 3.68 6.19 12.45
CA PHE A 456 2.43 6.59 11.79
C PHE A 456 1.22 6.01 12.53
N PHE A 457 1.31 4.75 12.97
CA PHE A 457 0.30 4.11 13.80
C PHE A 457 0.21 4.72 15.19
N ALA A 458 1.35 4.99 15.85
CA ALA A 458 1.36 5.55 17.20
C ALA A 458 0.72 6.94 17.30
N ASP A 459 0.69 7.68 16.20
CA ASP A 459 0.17 9.05 16.16
C ASP A 459 -0.92 9.26 15.09
N GLY A 460 -1.66 8.21 14.71
CA GLY A 460 -2.92 8.37 13.98
C GLY A 460 -2.80 9.07 12.63
N TYR A 461 -1.72 8.80 11.88
CA TYR A 461 -1.55 9.28 10.51
C TYR A 461 -2.50 8.55 9.54
N PRO A 462 -2.88 9.18 8.41
CA PRO A 462 -3.71 8.56 7.39
C PRO A 462 -2.93 7.44 6.66
N VAL A 463 -2.99 6.22 7.17
CA VAL A 463 -2.26 5.07 6.62
C VAL A 463 -3.18 4.11 5.89
N ILE A 464 -2.70 3.55 4.79
CA ILE A 464 -3.27 2.42 4.06
C ILE A 464 -2.19 1.33 4.01
N ILE A 465 -2.56 0.07 4.24
CA ILE A 465 -1.67 -1.07 3.98
C ILE A 465 -1.99 -1.63 2.60
N SER A 466 -0.95 -1.87 1.80
CA SER A 466 -1.03 -2.47 0.48
C SER A 466 0.14 -3.43 0.27
N SER A 467 0.24 -4.06 -0.90
CA SER A 467 1.14 -5.20 -1.13
C SER A 467 2.18 -5.01 -2.23
N ASP A 468 2.06 -3.95 -3.03
CA ASP A 468 3.03 -3.61 -4.07
C ASP A 468 3.11 -4.71 -5.17
N ASP A 469 4.14 -5.56 -5.13
CA ASP A 469 4.34 -6.69 -6.06
C ASP A 469 4.17 -8.08 -5.39
N PRO A 470 2.98 -8.44 -4.85
CA PRO A 470 2.79 -9.66 -4.06
C PRO A 470 3.27 -10.94 -4.77
N SER A 471 3.17 -10.98 -6.10
CA SER A 471 3.69 -12.06 -6.93
C SER A 471 5.17 -12.34 -6.71
N PHE A 472 6.00 -11.28 -6.70
CA PHE A 472 7.45 -11.42 -6.65
C PHE A 472 7.94 -11.79 -5.25
N TRP A 473 7.11 -11.55 -4.25
CA TRP A 473 7.34 -11.92 -2.86
C TRP A 473 6.85 -13.34 -2.52
N LYS A 474 6.16 -14.03 -3.45
CA LYS A 474 5.36 -15.24 -3.15
C LYS A 474 4.35 -15.03 -2.01
N ALA A 475 3.86 -13.81 -1.83
CA ALA A 475 2.88 -13.46 -0.81
C ALA A 475 1.44 -13.66 -1.32
N THR A 476 0.49 -13.68 -0.39
CA THR A 476 -0.92 -13.47 -0.74
C THR A 476 -1.15 -12.02 -1.18
N PRO A 477 -2.24 -11.73 -1.90
CA PRO A 477 -2.52 -10.38 -2.37
C PRO A 477 -2.47 -9.27 -1.33
N LEU A 478 -2.87 -9.50 -0.07
CA LEU A 478 -2.80 -8.48 0.98
C LEU A 478 -2.65 -9.01 2.42
N SER A 479 -3.09 -10.23 2.71
CA SER A 479 -3.14 -10.75 4.09
C SER A 479 -1.78 -10.86 4.79
N HIS A 480 -0.70 -11.11 4.03
CA HIS A 480 0.66 -11.14 4.59
C HIS A 480 1.11 -9.75 5.07
N ASP A 481 0.88 -8.70 4.28
CA ASP A 481 1.17 -7.31 4.67
C ASP A 481 0.34 -6.88 5.88
N TYR A 482 -0.94 -7.26 5.94
CA TYR A 482 -1.77 -7.01 7.13
C TYR A 482 -1.27 -7.75 8.38
N TYR A 483 -0.81 -9.00 8.24
CA TYR A 483 -0.22 -9.76 9.35
C TYR A 483 1.04 -9.06 9.88
N ILE A 484 1.95 -8.64 9.00
CA ILE A 484 3.16 -7.92 9.37
C ILE A 484 2.83 -6.55 9.98
N ALA A 485 1.91 -5.80 9.39
CA ALA A 485 1.47 -4.52 9.92
C ALA A 485 0.88 -4.66 11.33
N PHE A 486 0.04 -5.67 11.56
CA PHE A 486 -0.69 -5.83 12.82
C PHE A 486 0.13 -6.47 13.95
N LEU A 487 0.99 -7.45 13.64
CA LEU A 487 1.81 -8.16 14.64
C LEU A 487 3.22 -7.57 14.76
N GLY A 488 3.84 -7.19 13.64
CA GLY A 488 5.24 -6.77 13.58
C GLY A 488 5.46 -5.28 13.78
N ILE A 489 4.65 -4.44 13.14
CA ILE A 489 4.83 -2.98 13.12
C ILE A 489 4.02 -2.30 14.23
N ALA A 490 2.76 -2.68 14.38
CA ALA A 490 1.86 -2.07 15.34
C ALA A 490 2.21 -2.43 16.78
N SER A 491 1.83 -1.56 17.72
CA SER A 491 1.92 -1.83 19.15
C SER A 491 1.24 -3.15 19.53
N GLN A 492 1.74 -3.83 20.57
CA GLN A 492 1.05 -4.98 21.16
C GLN A 492 -0.38 -4.64 21.61
N HIS A 493 -0.65 -3.36 21.89
CA HIS A 493 -1.96 -2.85 22.33
C HIS A 493 -2.89 -2.51 21.15
N ALA A 494 -2.36 -2.42 19.93
CA ALA A 494 -3.20 -2.18 18.76
C ALA A 494 -4.10 -3.39 18.50
N ASP A 495 -5.40 -3.14 18.34
CA ASP A 495 -6.42 -4.16 18.38
C ASP A 495 -7.33 -4.11 17.12
N LEU A 496 -8.51 -4.71 17.18
CA LEU A 496 -9.47 -4.73 16.05
C LEU A 496 -9.76 -3.34 15.49
N ARG A 497 -9.65 -2.27 16.29
CA ARG A 497 -9.82 -0.90 15.80
C ARG A 497 -8.80 -0.53 14.75
N LEU A 498 -7.54 -0.93 14.90
CA LEU A 498 -6.51 -0.64 13.89
C LEU A 498 -6.86 -1.34 12.58
N LEU A 499 -7.20 -2.63 12.65
CA LEU A 499 -7.59 -3.42 11.47
C LEU A 499 -8.80 -2.81 10.75
N LYS A 500 -9.84 -2.44 11.51
CA LYS A 500 -11.04 -1.79 10.98
C LYS A 500 -10.71 -0.44 10.35
N LYS A 501 -9.87 0.37 11.02
CA LYS A 501 -9.46 1.69 10.54
C LYS A 501 -8.66 1.60 9.25
N LEU A 502 -7.75 0.63 9.11
CA LEU A 502 -6.99 0.41 7.89
C LEU A 502 -7.89 0.03 6.70
N ALA A 503 -8.85 -0.86 6.92
CA ALA A 503 -9.83 -1.22 5.90
C ALA A 503 -10.70 0.00 5.50
N LEU A 504 -11.19 0.77 6.46
CA LEU A 504 -11.95 2.00 6.20
C LEU A 504 -11.13 3.06 5.47
N ASN A 505 -9.87 3.28 5.89
CA ASN A 505 -8.95 4.20 5.24
C ASN A 505 -8.76 3.82 3.76
N SER A 506 -8.61 2.53 3.45
CA SER A 506 -8.44 2.08 2.07
C SER A 506 -9.64 2.45 1.16
N ILE A 507 -10.86 2.57 1.70
CA ILE A 507 -12.01 3.06 0.94
C ILE A 507 -12.03 4.60 0.95
N GLN A 508 -11.80 5.23 2.10
CA GLN A 508 -11.81 6.68 2.27
C GLN A 508 -10.84 7.40 1.32
N TYR A 509 -9.63 6.86 1.17
CA TYR A 509 -8.55 7.46 0.36
C TYR A 509 -8.47 6.89 -1.06
N SER A 510 -9.40 6.04 -1.47
CA SER A 510 -9.55 5.66 -2.88
C SER A 510 -9.91 6.88 -3.75
N SER A 511 -9.72 6.74 -5.05
CA SER A 511 -10.13 7.70 -6.08
C SER A 511 -11.65 7.70 -6.32
N LEU A 512 -12.40 6.79 -5.70
CA LEU A 512 -13.86 6.70 -5.84
C LEU A 512 -14.54 8.04 -5.50
N SER A 513 -15.61 8.36 -6.22
CA SER A 513 -16.45 9.52 -5.90
C SER A 513 -17.11 9.35 -4.52
N ALA A 514 -17.66 10.43 -3.96
CA ALA A 514 -18.36 10.36 -2.67
C ALA A 514 -19.48 9.30 -2.65
N ASP A 515 -20.29 9.25 -3.71
CA ASP A 515 -21.38 8.28 -3.84
C ASP A 515 -20.84 6.84 -3.98
N GLN A 516 -19.79 6.65 -4.79
CA GLN A 516 -19.14 5.35 -4.93
C GLN A 516 -18.50 4.87 -3.61
N LYS A 517 -17.94 5.79 -2.81
CA LYS A 517 -17.41 5.48 -1.47
C LYS A 517 -18.52 5.08 -0.51
N PHE A 518 -19.67 5.74 -0.57
CA PHE A 518 -20.84 5.36 0.23
C PHE A 518 -21.30 3.93 -0.10
N ASP A 519 -21.43 3.60 -1.38
CA ASP A 519 -21.80 2.25 -1.81
C ASP A 519 -20.74 1.20 -1.45
N ALA A 520 -19.46 1.55 -1.62
CA ALA A 520 -18.33 0.72 -1.21
C ALA A 520 -18.35 0.40 0.28
N LEU A 521 -18.61 1.41 1.14
CA LEU A 521 -18.72 1.23 2.58
C LEU A 521 -19.88 0.31 2.96
N ASN A 522 -21.04 0.40 2.29
CA ASN A 522 -22.17 -0.49 2.53
C ASN A 522 -21.85 -1.95 2.16
N LYS A 523 -21.21 -2.17 1.00
CA LYS A 523 -20.74 -3.49 0.57
C LYS A 523 -19.70 -4.05 1.54
N TRP A 524 -18.75 -3.22 1.99
CA TRP A 524 -17.73 -3.62 2.94
C TRP A 524 -18.31 -3.94 4.32
N GLN A 525 -19.22 -3.11 4.84
CA GLN A 525 -19.85 -3.32 6.16
C GLN A 525 -20.57 -4.67 6.22
N THR A 526 -21.25 -5.07 5.15
CA THR A 526 -21.90 -6.39 5.05
C THR A 526 -20.89 -7.53 5.24
N LYS A 527 -19.71 -7.44 4.62
CA LYS A 527 -18.64 -8.43 4.79
C LYS A 527 -17.99 -8.34 6.15
N TRP A 528 -17.84 -7.14 6.70
CA TRP A 528 -17.29 -6.92 8.02
C TRP A 528 -18.14 -7.63 9.07
N ASP A 529 -19.46 -7.47 9.02
CA ASP A 529 -20.38 -8.12 9.94
C ASP A 529 -20.31 -9.65 9.84
N GLN A 530 -20.21 -10.20 8.62
CA GLN A 530 -20.00 -11.63 8.39
C GLN A 530 -18.67 -12.13 8.98
N PHE A 531 -17.60 -11.33 8.86
CA PHE A 531 -16.32 -11.63 9.47
C PHE A 531 -16.39 -11.63 10.99
N ILE A 532 -17.09 -10.65 11.60
CA ILE A 532 -17.31 -10.61 13.05
C ILE A 532 -18.09 -11.84 13.53
N ASP A 533 -19.12 -12.28 12.79
CA ASP A 533 -19.86 -13.51 13.08
C ASP A 533 -18.98 -14.76 13.01
N TYR A 534 -18.14 -14.86 11.97
CA TYR A 534 -17.18 -15.94 11.83
C TYR A 534 -16.21 -16.00 13.03
N VAL A 535 -15.62 -14.88 13.43
CA VAL A 535 -14.66 -14.83 14.55
C VAL A 535 -15.34 -15.17 15.88
N ASN A 536 -16.60 -14.80 16.06
CA ASN A 536 -17.39 -15.13 17.24
C ASN A 536 -17.95 -16.56 17.24
N GLY A 537 -17.72 -17.34 16.17
CA GLY A 537 -18.22 -18.71 16.05
C GLY A 537 -19.73 -18.79 15.83
N VAL A 538 -20.36 -17.71 15.35
CA VAL A 538 -21.77 -17.70 14.99
C VAL A 538 -21.94 -18.46 13.67
N PRO A 539 -22.83 -19.47 13.59
CA PRO A 539 -23.08 -20.19 12.33
C PRO A 539 -23.54 -19.22 11.25
N ASN A 540 -23.02 -19.36 10.02
CA ASN A 540 -23.42 -18.54 8.86
C ASN A 540 -24.96 -18.49 8.74
N THR A 541 -25.57 -17.40 9.16
CA THR A 541 -26.96 -17.09 8.86
C THR A 541 -26.98 -16.48 7.46
N ALA A 542 -27.83 -17.02 6.58
CA ALA A 542 -28.00 -16.47 5.25
C ALA A 542 -28.37 -14.97 5.34
N PRO A 543 -27.94 -14.13 4.38
CA PRO A 543 -28.24 -12.69 4.40
C PRO A 543 -29.77 -12.48 4.39
N GLY A 544 -30.31 -11.93 5.48
CA GLY A 544 -31.75 -11.61 5.57
C GLY A 544 -32.41 -11.67 6.95
N GLN A 545 -31.72 -12.10 8.02
CA GLN A 545 -32.26 -11.95 9.38
C GLN A 545 -31.54 -10.80 10.11
N GLN A 546 -32.08 -9.59 9.95
CA GLN A 546 -31.93 -8.57 10.99
C GLN A 546 -32.50 -9.17 12.28
N LEU A 547 -31.66 -9.30 13.30
CA LEU A 547 -32.13 -9.42 14.68
C LEU A 547 -32.24 -7.98 15.20
N ASP A 548 -33.46 -7.66 15.66
CA ASP A 548 -33.91 -6.36 16.20
C ASP A 548 -32.94 -5.69 17.19
#